data_AF-A0A059WTT4-F1
#
_entry.id   AF-A0A059WTT4-F1
#
_cell.length_a   1.000
_cell.length_b   1.000
_cell.length_c   1.000
_cell.angle_alpha   90.00
_cell.angle_beta   90.00
_cell.angle_gamma   90.00
#
_symmetry.space_group_name_H-M   'P 1'
#
loop_
_entity.id
_entity.type
_entity.pdbx_description
1 polymer ?
#
loop_
_entity_poly.entity_id
_entity_poly.type
_entity_poly.pdbx_seq_one_letter_code
_entity_poly.pdbx_strand_id
1 'polypeptide(L)'
;MEANSMTFDYQSGEVYFQDKFVPFDDANVSIASSSVLYGLSIYTVFSVNWNEQEQKLHAFRFKDHYQRLINSARIMDFHSFCDEWTYKRFEQTMHELISRNTLREDALVRVTVFIDELIAGTKIHGLKNSVTAYIYPMGEILPLSGVNLCVSSWVRNADNSIPAKAKINGSYVNASLMKNEALINGLDDAIALDHNGHVAEGTVANLFIVRDGKLATPDTSTD
;
A
#
# COMPACT_ATOMS: atom_id res chain seq x y z
N MET A 1 -30.64 -17.21 -14.44
CA MET A 1 -29.60 -16.54 -15.26
C MET A 1 -28.59 -16.01 -14.27
N GLU A 2 -27.54 -16.79 -14.01
CA GLU A 2 -26.42 -16.32 -13.21
C GLU A 2 -25.74 -15.20 -14.01
N ALA A 3 -25.81 -13.98 -13.51
CA ALA A 3 -24.96 -12.91 -14.00
C ALA A 3 -23.53 -13.34 -13.67
N ASN A 4 -22.81 -13.78 -14.70
CA ASN A 4 -21.39 -14.07 -14.62
C ASN A 4 -20.72 -12.74 -14.26
N SER A 5 -20.53 -12.48 -12.97
CA SER A 5 -19.77 -11.34 -12.46
C SER A 5 -18.33 -11.57 -12.90
N MET A 6 -17.98 -11.07 -14.09
CA MET A 6 -16.58 -11.00 -14.50
C MET A 6 -15.93 -9.96 -13.59
N THR A 7 -15.30 -10.43 -12.52
CA THR A 7 -14.40 -9.63 -11.69
C THR A 7 -13.41 -8.94 -12.62
N PHE A 8 -13.21 -7.63 -12.44
CA PHE A 8 -12.22 -6.86 -13.18
C PHE A 8 -10.86 -7.59 -13.24
N ASP A 9 -10.45 -7.93 -14.46
CA ASP A 9 -9.14 -8.49 -14.73
C ASP A 9 -8.13 -7.36 -14.95
N TYR A 10 -7.42 -7.03 -13.87
CA TYR A 10 -6.44 -5.96 -13.87
C TYR A 10 -5.28 -6.19 -14.85
N GLN A 11 -5.01 -7.43 -15.26
CA GLN A 11 -3.94 -7.75 -16.21
C GLN A 11 -4.27 -7.31 -17.64
N SER A 12 -5.57 -7.18 -17.95
CA SER A 12 -6.04 -6.67 -19.24
C SER A 12 -6.11 -5.13 -19.32
N GLY A 13 -5.90 -4.45 -18.19
CA GLY A 13 -6.07 -3.00 -18.04
C GLY A 13 -4.89 -2.15 -18.48
N GLU A 14 -5.12 -0.84 -18.55
CA GLU A 14 -4.05 0.15 -18.66
C GLU A 14 -3.58 0.56 -17.25
N VAL A 15 -2.27 0.71 -17.09
CA VAL A 15 -1.62 1.18 -15.86
C VAL A 15 -0.81 2.43 -16.14
N TYR A 16 -0.57 3.24 -15.10
CA TYR A 16 0.36 4.34 -15.18
C TYR A 16 1.76 3.86 -14.78
N PHE A 17 2.77 4.09 -15.62
CA PHE A 17 4.15 3.69 -15.36
C PHE A 17 5.13 4.68 -16.00
N GLN A 18 5.99 5.32 -15.20
CA GLN A 18 7.02 6.26 -15.68
C GLN A 18 6.46 7.33 -16.65
N ASP A 19 5.47 8.11 -16.19
CA ASP A 19 4.85 9.23 -16.92
C ASP A 19 3.94 8.89 -18.11
N LYS A 20 3.70 7.61 -18.37
CA LYS A 20 2.82 7.14 -19.46
C LYS A 20 1.77 6.15 -18.97
N PHE A 21 0.67 6.07 -19.71
CA PHE A 21 -0.26 4.94 -19.61
C PHE A 21 0.19 3.85 -20.57
N VAL A 22 0.26 2.62 -20.08
CA VAL A 22 0.72 1.44 -20.84
C VAL A 22 -0.14 0.24 -20.47
N PRO A 23 -0.21 -0.80 -21.33
CA PRO A 23 -0.74 -2.10 -20.93
C PRO A 23 -0.04 -2.64 -19.67
N PHE A 24 -0.75 -3.38 -18.83
CA PHE A 24 -0.20 -3.94 -17.59
C PHE A 24 1.13 -4.68 -17.80
N ASP A 25 1.20 -5.54 -18.83
CA ASP A 25 2.38 -6.36 -19.14
C ASP A 25 3.62 -5.55 -19.57
N ASP A 26 3.46 -4.29 -19.97
CA ASP A 26 4.56 -3.40 -20.37
C ASP A 26 5.19 -2.65 -19.18
N ALA A 27 4.54 -2.67 -18.01
CA ALA A 27 4.98 -1.94 -16.82
C ALA A 27 5.98 -2.74 -15.98
N ASN A 28 7.21 -2.90 -16.47
CA ASN A 28 8.26 -3.71 -15.82
C ASN A 28 9.41 -2.87 -15.26
N VAL A 29 9.96 -3.32 -14.12
CA VAL A 29 11.23 -2.81 -13.57
C VAL A 29 12.34 -3.83 -13.79
N SER A 30 13.58 -3.36 -13.95
CA SER A 30 14.75 -4.25 -14.04
C SER A 30 14.97 -4.99 -12.72
N ILE A 31 15.42 -6.24 -12.81
CA ILE A 31 15.90 -7.02 -11.65
C ILE A 31 17.08 -6.35 -10.92
N ALA A 32 17.76 -5.41 -11.57
CA ALA A 32 18.87 -4.64 -11.03
C ALA A 32 18.46 -3.27 -10.45
N SER A 33 17.16 -2.96 -10.37
CA SER A 33 16.69 -1.69 -9.83
C SER A 33 16.86 -1.62 -8.31
N SER A 34 17.07 -0.42 -7.77
CA SER A 34 17.15 -0.20 -6.33
C SER A 34 15.88 -0.58 -5.57
N SER A 35 14.72 -0.51 -6.22
CA SER A 35 13.45 -0.96 -5.63
C SER A 35 13.38 -2.48 -5.45
N VAL A 36 13.95 -3.25 -6.38
CA VAL A 36 14.04 -4.71 -6.30
C VAL A 36 15.15 -5.14 -5.33
N LEU A 37 16.33 -4.55 -5.44
CA LEU A 37 17.51 -4.97 -4.68
C LEU A 37 17.47 -4.53 -3.21
N TYR A 38 16.91 -3.35 -2.93
CA TYR A 38 17.00 -2.71 -1.62
C TYR A 38 15.64 -2.29 -1.03
N GLY A 39 14.53 -2.61 -1.71
CA GLY A 39 13.19 -2.28 -1.23
C GLY A 39 12.88 -0.77 -1.24
N LEU A 40 13.67 0.04 -1.97
CA LEU A 40 13.55 1.51 -2.02
C LEU A 40 12.33 1.97 -2.83
N SER A 41 11.16 1.81 -2.22
CA SER A 41 9.89 2.31 -2.72
C SER A 41 8.88 2.54 -1.60
N ILE A 42 8.00 3.50 -1.81
CA ILE A 42 6.89 3.86 -0.91
C ILE A 42 5.57 3.71 -1.67
N TYR A 43 4.47 3.56 -0.95
CA TYR A 43 3.18 3.38 -1.61
C TYR A 43 2.00 3.90 -0.80
N THR A 44 0.88 4.07 -1.49
CA THR A 44 -0.44 4.22 -0.88
C THR A 44 -1.43 3.37 -1.64
N VAL A 45 -2.51 2.99 -0.96
CA VAL A 45 -3.65 2.29 -1.55
C VAL A 45 -4.90 3.00 -1.06
N PHE A 46 -5.83 3.33 -1.95
CA PHE A 46 -7.14 3.87 -1.60
C PHE A 46 -8.23 3.10 -2.34
N SER A 47 -9.45 3.07 -1.76
CA SER A 47 -10.60 2.47 -2.41
C SER A 47 -11.29 3.46 -3.34
N VAL A 48 -11.84 2.93 -4.41
CA VAL A 48 -12.84 3.58 -5.24
C VAL A 48 -14.11 2.72 -5.18
N ASN A 49 -15.22 3.34 -4.82
CA ASN A 49 -16.48 2.65 -4.59
C ASN A 49 -17.51 3.07 -5.64
N TRP A 50 -18.16 2.08 -6.27
CA TRP A 50 -19.14 2.32 -7.32
C TRP A 50 -20.50 2.69 -6.73
N ASN A 51 -21.03 3.83 -7.16
CA ASN A 51 -22.37 4.25 -6.82
C ASN A 51 -23.30 4.02 -8.03
N GLU A 52 -24.19 3.03 -7.90
CA GLU A 52 -25.14 2.66 -8.95
C GLU A 52 -26.16 3.76 -9.28
N GLN A 53 -26.56 4.59 -8.31
CA GLN A 53 -27.54 5.64 -8.57
C GLN A 53 -26.95 6.81 -9.36
N GLU A 54 -25.69 7.16 -9.06
CA GLU A 54 -24.98 8.26 -9.71
C GLU A 54 -24.21 7.83 -10.97
N GLN A 55 -24.04 6.52 -11.17
CA GLN A 55 -23.19 5.93 -12.20
C GLN A 55 -21.76 6.49 -12.15
N LYS A 56 -21.20 6.59 -10.93
CA LYS A 56 -19.89 7.19 -10.65
C LYS A 56 -19.12 6.43 -9.58
N LEU A 57 -17.79 6.52 -9.66
CA LEU A 57 -16.87 6.06 -8.62
C LEU A 57 -16.56 7.18 -7.63
N HIS A 58 -16.51 6.83 -6.35
CA HIS A 58 -16.11 7.73 -5.27
C HIS A 58 -14.85 7.22 -4.60
N ALA A 59 -13.79 8.03 -4.58
CA ALA A 59 -12.55 7.69 -3.89
C ALA A 59 -12.63 8.05 -2.40
N PHE A 60 -12.37 7.08 -1.51
CA PHE A 60 -12.42 7.32 -0.08
C PHE A 60 -11.16 8.04 0.42
N ARG A 61 -11.34 9.20 1.07
CA ARG A 61 -10.26 10.01 1.68
C ARG A 61 -9.06 10.27 0.75
N PHE A 62 -9.30 10.44 -0.55
CA PHE A 62 -8.28 10.52 -1.60
C PHE A 62 -7.13 11.50 -1.29
N LYS A 63 -7.46 12.71 -0.81
CA LYS A 63 -6.46 13.73 -0.43
C LYS A 63 -5.57 13.29 0.74
N ASP A 64 -6.11 12.54 1.69
CA ASP A 64 -5.34 12.04 2.84
C ASP A 64 -4.34 10.96 2.41
N HIS A 65 -4.72 10.12 1.44
CA HIS A 65 -3.83 9.14 0.84
C HIS A 65 -2.66 9.79 0.10
N TYR A 66 -2.90 10.88 -0.65
CA TYR A 66 -1.85 11.71 -1.23
C TYR A 66 -0.94 12.31 -0.16
N GLN A 67 -1.51 12.91 0.89
CA GLN A 67 -0.73 13.54 1.95
C GLN A 67 0.18 12.54 2.67
N ARG A 68 -0.31 11.32 2.93
CA ARG A 68 0.49 10.23 3.49
C ARG A 68 1.61 9.77 2.55
N LEU A 69 1.34 9.69 1.25
CA LEU A 69 2.36 9.35 0.25
C LEU A 69 3.48 10.40 0.21
N ILE A 70 3.12 11.69 0.20
CA ILE A 70 4.08 12.81 0.28
C ILE A 70 4.87 12.78 1.59
N ASN A 71 4.22 12.49 2.72
CA ASN A 71 4.94 12.39 4.00
C ASN A 71 5.91 11.21 4.01
N SER A 72 5.53 10.06 3.44
CA SER A 72 6.42 8.91 3.27
C SER A 72 7.62 9.26 2.38
N ALA A 73 7.39 10.03 1.31
CA ALA A 73 8.45 10.51 0.43
C ALA A 73 9.45 11.42 1.14
N ARG A 74 8.97 12.34 1.98
CA ARG A 74 9.83 13.23 2.78
C ARG A 74 10.67 12.46 3.80
N ILE A 75 10.07 11.50 4.51
CA ILE A 75 10.79 10.65 5.46
C ILE A 75 11.89 9.86 4.75
N MET A 76 11.61 9.38 3.53
CA MET A 76 12.51 8.56 2.75
C MET A 76 13.43 9.34 1.80
N ASP A 77 13.49 10.67 1.85
CA ASP A 77 14.37 11.49 0.99
C ASP A 77 14.05 11.39 -0.53
N PHE A 78 12.80 11.11 -0.91
CA PHE A 78 12.32 11.04 -2.30
C PHE A 78 11.94 12.44 -2.82
N HIS A 79 12.95 13.31 -2.89
CA HIS A 79 12.78 14.75 -3.17
C HIS A 79 12.17 15.04 -4.54
N SER A 80 12.60 14.35 -5.61
CA SER A 80 12.09 14.63 -6.96
C SER A 80 10.58 14.39 -7.05
N PHE A 81 10.08 13.36 -6.36
CA PHE A 81 8.64 13.14 -6.24
C PHE A 81 7.94 14.29 -5.50
N CYS A 82 8.47 14.73 -4.35
CA CYS A 82 7.89 15.83 -3.59
C CYS A 82 7.76 17.13 -4.39
N ASP A 83 8.73 17.42 -5.25
CA ASP A 83 8.76 18.65 -6.05
C ASP A 83 7.86 18.56 -7.29
N GLU A 84 7.80 17.39 -7.93
CA GLU A 84 7.14 17.22 -9.23
C GLU A 84 5.68 16.77 -9.14
N TRP A 85 5.29 16.12 -8.04
CA TRP A 85 3.96 15.52 -7.87
C TRP A 85 3.06 16.34 -6.96
N THR A 86 2.56 17.46 -7.49
CA THR A 86 1.51 18.23 -6.83
C THR A 86 0.22 17.43 -6.67
N TYR A 87 -0.62 17.79 -5.70
CA TYR A 87 -1.94 17.17 -5.50
C TYR A 87 -2.78 17.18 -6.78
N LYS A 88 -2.74 18.28 -7.55
CA LYS A 88 -3.46 18.41 -8.81
C LYS A 88 -2.97 17.40 -9.86
N ARG A 89 -1.65 17.24 -10.01
CA ARG A 89 -1.08 16.23 -10.93
C ARG A 89 -1.50 14.83 -10.49
N PHE A 90 -1.36 14.52 -9.21
CA PHE A 90 -1.79 13.23 -8.66
C PHE A 90 -3.27 12.94 -8.91
N GLU A 91 -4.15 13.90 -8.62
CA GLU A 91 -5.59 13.80 -8.85
C GLU A 91 -5.93 13.55 -10.32
N GLN A 92 -5.35 14.34 -11.23
CA GLN A 92 -5.57 14.20 -12.66
C GLN A 92 -5.08 12.84 -13.18
N THR A 93 -3.89 12.40 -12.77
CA THR A 93 -3.34 11.10 -13.21
C THR A 93 -4.17 9.92 -12.68
N MET A 94 -4.60 9.96 -11.42
CA MET A 94 -5.41 8.88 -10.85
C MET A 94 -6.81 8.82 -11.47
N HIS A 95 -7.44 9.98 -11.73
CA HIS A 95 -8.73 10.03 -12.42
C HIS A 95 -8.64 9.49 -13.85
N GLU A 96 -7.57 9.81 -14.57
CA GLU A 96 -7.32 9.29 -15.92
C GLU A 96 -7.04 7.77 -15.90
N LEU A 97 -6.30 7.27 -14.90
CA LEU A 97 -6.11 5.83 -14.70
C LEU A 97 -7.46 5.11 -14.53
N ILE A 98 -8.33 5.67 -13.68
CA ILE A 98 -9.65 5.10 -13.39
C ILE A 98 -10.55 5.15 -14.63
N SER A 99 -10.55 6.25 -15.38
CA SER A 99 -11.40 6.42 -16.56
C SER A 99 -11.05 5.43 -17.68
N ARG A 100 -9.76 5.16 -17.89
CA ARG A 100 -9.24 4.22 -18.91
C ARG A 100 -9.66 2.78 -18.68
N ASN A 101 -9.86 2.39 -17.42
CA ASN A 101 -10.20 1.01 -17.06
C ASN A 101 -11.71 0.75 -16.96
N THR A 102 -12.56 1.76 -17.17
CA THR A 102 -14.04 1.62 -17.29
C THR A 102 -14.74 0.83 -16.17
N LEU A 103 -14.25 0.96 -14.94
CA LEU A 103 -14.73 0.24 -13.77
C LEU A 103 -16.20 0.57 -13.41
N ARG A 104 -16.96 -0.45 -13.03
CA ARG A 104 -18.33 -0.35 -12.49
C ARG A 104 -18.53 -1.18 -11.22
N GLU A 105 -17.45 -1.34 -10.46
CA GLU A 105 -17.43 -2.09 -9.20
C GLU A 105 -16.44 -1.46 -8.23
N ASP A 106 -16.48 -1.91 -6.98
CA ASP A 106 -15.55 -1.49 -5.95
C ASP A 106 -14.14 -2.05 -6.23
N ALA A 107 -13.14 -1.19 -6.14
CA ALA A 107 -11.76 -1.56 -6.42
C ALA A 107 -10.77 -0.80 -5.53
N LEU A 108 -9.52 -1.26 -5.55
CA LEU A 108 -8.40 -0.60 -4.90
C LEU A 108 -7.45 -0.04 -5.96
N VAL A 109 -7.00 1.19 -5.76
CA VAL A 109 -5.95 1.81 -6.57
C VAL A 109 -4.66 1.80 -5.75
N ARG A 110 -3.63 1.12 -6.25
CA ARG A 110 -2.28 1.14 -5.67
C ARG A 110 -1.42 2.13 -6.42
N VAL A 111 -0.82 3.06 -5.69
CA VAL A 111 0.19 3.99 -6.21
C VAL A 111 1.50 3.73 -5.50
N THR A 112 2.57 3.50 -6.25
CA THR A 112 3.92 3.30 -5.74
C THR A 112 4.87 4.33 -6.33
N VAL A 113 5.71 4.92 -5.49
CA VAL A 113 6.84 5.75 -5.90
C VAL A 113 8.10 4.97 -5.60
N PHE A 114 9.04 4.92 -6.53
CA PHE A 114 10.26 4.12 -6.39
C PHE A 114 11.48 4.83 -6.97
N ILE A 115 12.67 4.42 -6.51
CA ILE A 115 13.93 4.88 -7.09
C ILE A 115 14.12 4.20 -8.45
N ASP A 116 14.11 5.01 -9.51
CA ASP A 116 14.10 4.58 -10.91
C ASP A 116 15.49 4.67 -11.54
N GLU A 117 16.44 4.00 -10.91
CA GLU A 117 17.84 4.01 -11.29
C GLU A 117 18.43 2.60 -11.18
N LEU A 118 19.38 2.30 -12.07
CA LEU A 118 20.12 1.03 -12.07
C LEU A 118 21.47 1.21 -11.37
N ILE A 119 21.41 1.56 -10.09
CA ILE A 119 22.60 1.88 -9.29
C ILE A 119 22.74 0.85 -8.17
N ALA A 120 23.91 0.22 -8.10
CA ALA A 120 24.27 -0.62 -6.97
C ALA A 120 24.62 0.23 -5.74
N GLY A 121 24.19 -0.21 -4.56
CA GLY A 121 24.45 0.44 -3.28
C GLY A 121 23.24 1.15 -2.69
N THR A 122 23.41 1.67 -1.49
CA THR A 122 22.32 2.14 -0.61
C THR A 122 22.09 3.66 -0.71
N LYS A 123 22.37 4.26 -1.87
CA LYS A 123 22.17 5.70 -2.08
C LYS A 123 20.68 5.98 -2.37
N ILE A 124 20.16 7.06 -1.80
CA ILE A 124 18.80 7.55 -2.07
C ILE A 124 18.86 8.99 -2.61
N HIS A 125 19.60 9.86 -1.92
CA HIS A 125 19.63 11.28 -2.20
C HIS A 125 19.98 11.63 -3.65
N GLY A 126 19.16 12.48 -4.26
CA GLY A 126 19.37 13.00 -5.61
C GLY A 126 19.19 11.96 -6.73
N LEU A 127 18.59 10.79 -6.44
CA LEU A 127 18.21 9.82 -7.47
C LEU A 127 16.81 10.11 -7.99
N LYS A 128 16.58 9.78 -9.27
CA LYS A 128 15.28 9.93 -9.91
C LYS A 128 14.23 9.06 -9.21
N ASN A 129 13.06 9.64 -8.93
CA ASN A 129 11.88 8.90 -8.52
C ASN A 129 10.91 8.75 -9.69
N SER A 130 10.33 7.56 -9.86
CA SER A 130 9.23 7.32 -10.79
C SER A 130 8.01 6.79 -10.06
N VAL A 131 6.85 6.95 -10.70
CA VAL A 131 5.57 6.52 -10.16
C VAL A 131 4.98 5.42 -11.02
N THR A 132 4.39 4.43 -10.36
CA THR A 132 3.50 3.45 -10.96
C THR A 132 2.16 3.46 -10.24
N ALA A 133 1.08 3.27 -10.99
CA ALA A 133 -0.24 3.10 -10.42
C ALA A 133 -1.08 2.12 -11.24
N TYR A 134 -1.80 1.25 -10.54
CA TYR A 134 -2.71 0.29 -11.15
C TYR A 134 -3.91 0.04 -10.24
N ILE A 135 -4.96 -0.51 -10.82
CA ILE A 135 -6.21 -0.84 -10.14
C ILE A 135 -6.26 -2.35 -9.96
N TYR A 136 -6.78 -2.83 -8.84
CA TYR A 136 -7.00 -4.26 -8.62
C TYR A 136 -8.26 -4.48 -7.79
N PRO A 137 -8.89 -5.67 -7.89
CA PRO A 137 -10.08 -5.99 -7.13
C PRO A 137 -9.84 -5.85 -5.63
N MET A 138 -10.83 -5.35 -4.89
CA MET A 138 -10.68 -5.10 -3.45
C MET A 138 -10.38 -6.38 -2.67
N GLY A 139 -11.04 -7.49 -3.02
CA GLY A 139 -10.85 -8.81 -2.41
C GLY A 139 -11.09 -8.85 -0.89
N GLU A 140 -11.14 -10.05 -0.33
CA GLU A 140 -11.12 -10.23 1.12
C GLU A 140 -9.66 -10.42 1.57
N ILE A 141 -9.16 -9.51 2.41
CA ILE A 141 -7.81 -9.63 3.01
C ILE A 141 -7.83 -10.64 4.16
N LEU A 142 -8.90 -10.63 4.97
CA LEU A 142 -9.14 -11.53 6.09
C LEU A 142 -10.64 -11.89 6.13
N PRO A 143 -11.00 -13.11 6.56
CA PRO A 143 -12.39 -13.52 6.72
C PRO A 143 -13.21 -12.57 7.59
N LEU A 144 -14.39 -12.18 7.09
CA LEU A 144 -15.34 -11.34 7.85
C LEU A 144 -16.00 -12.08 9.02
N SER A 145 -15.95 -13.42 9.03
CA SER A 145 -16.43 -14.27 10.11
C SER A 145 -15.55 -14.24 11.37
N GLY A 146 -14.42 -13.55 11.32
CA GLY A 146 -13.40 -13.54 12.36
C GLY A 146 -12.19 -14.39 12.01
N VAL A 147 -11.09 -14.15 12.73
CA VAL A 147 -9.77 -14.73 12.47
C VAL A 147 -9.07 -15.14 13.76
N ASN A 148 -8.22 -16.14 13.68
CA ASN A 148 -7.34 -16.59 14.75
C ASN A 148 -5.96 -15.96 14.59
N LEU A 149 -5.49 -15.29 15.63
CA LEU A 149 -4.24 -14.54 15.62
C LEU A 149 -3.26 -15.08 16.65
N CYS A 150 -1.95 -15.08 16.34
CA CYS A 150 -0.90 -15.19 17.36
C CYS A 150 -0.25 -13.83 17.64
N VAL A 151 0.37 -13.70 18.80
CA VAL A 151 1.40 -12.69 19.01
C VAL A 151 2.69 -13.22 18.37
N SER A 152 3.24 -12.47 17.41
CA SER A 152 4.46 -12.88 16.69
C SER A 152 5.69 -12.85 17.59
N SER A 153 6.67 -13.71 17.29
CA SER A 153 8.02 -13.58 17.85
C SER A 153 8.86 -12.48 17.17
N TRP A 154 8.44 -12.02 15.98
CA TRP A 154 9.05 -10.88 15.31
C TRP A 154 8.48 -9.58 15.88
N VAL A 155 9.39 -8.66 16.21
CA VAL A 155 9.04 -7.35 16.76
C VAL A 155 8.81 -6.36 15.62
N ARG A 156 7.88 -5.43 15.81
CA ARG A 156 7.62 -4.31 14.90
C ARG A 156 8.91 -3.51 14.64
N ASN A 157 9.09 -3.05 13.41
CA ASN A 157 10.22 -2.19 13.05
C ASN A 157 10.28 -0.95 13.96
N ALA A 158 11.44 -0.72 14.58
CA ALA A 158 11.69 0.52 15.29
C ALA A 158 11.89 1.67 14.29
N ASP A 159 11.35 2.85 14.60
CA ASP A 159 11.37 4.04 13.74
C ASP A 159 12.79 4.45 13.30
N ASN A 160 13.80 4.22 14.14
CA ASN A 160 15.21 4.51 13.85
C ASN A 160 15.94 3.39 13.08
N SER A 161 15.27 2.29 12.79
CA SER A 161 15.78 1.18 11.96
C SER A 161 15.17 1.23 10.56
N ILE A 162 13.84 1.17 10.48
CA ILE A 162 13.07 1.43 9.26
C ILE A 162 11.85 2.25 9.69
N PRO A 163 11.68 3.51 9.23
CA PRO A 163 10.63 4.40 9.72
C PRO A 163 9.22 3.81 9.54
N ALA A 164 8.57 3.42 10.64
CA ALA A 164 7.26 2.77 10.62
C ALA A 164 6.15 3.72 10.11
N LYS A 165 6.35 5.02 10.33
CA LYS A 165 5.44 6.09 9.89
C LYS A 165 5.43 6.33 8.37
N ALA A 166 6.41 5.79 7.65
CA ALA A 166 6.44 5.82 6.20
C ALA A 166 5.95 4.47 5.65
N LYS A 167 5.06 4.53 4.65
CA LYS A 167 4.51 3.32 4.04
C LYS A 167 5.45 2.81 2.95
N ILE A 168 6.51 2.12 3.39
CA ILE A 168 7.64 1.62 2.58
C ILE A 168 7.37 0.18 2.17
N ASN A 169 7.65 -0.22 0.93
CA ASN A 169 7.50 -1.63 0.54
C ASN A 169 8.53 -2.54 1.20
N GLY A 170 9.81 -2.11 1.29
CA GLY A 170 10.86 -2.89 1.95
C GLY A 170 10.60 -3.20 3.42
N SER A 171 9.80 -2.39 4.14
CA SER A 171 9.45 -2.66 5.54
C SER A 171 8.52 -3.87 5.70
N TYR A 172 7.79 -4.25 4.64
CA TYR A 172 6.86 -5.38 4.65
C TYR A 172 7.54 -6.74 4.73
N VAL A 173 8.87 -6.83 4.60
CA VAL A 173 9.60 -8.07 4.93
C VAL A 173 9.32 -8.49 6.38
N ASN A 174 9.28 -7.53 7.31
CA ASN A 174 8.91 -7.78 8.71
C ASN A 174 7.46 -8.31 8.83
N ALA A 175 6.50 -7.68 8.15
CA ALA A 175 5.12 -8.13 8.10
C ALA A 175 4.95 -9.53 7.49
N SER A 176 5.72 -9.84 6.44
CA SER A 176 5.72 -11.16 5.81
C SER A 176 6.26 -12.24 6.74
N LEU A 177 7.31 -11.95 7.52
CA LEU A 177 7.86 -12.89 8.51
C LEU A 177 6.86 -13.19 9.62
N MET A 178 6.18 -12.14 10.13
CA MET A 178 5.08 -12.28 11.10
C MET A 178 3.93 -13.13 10.55
N LYS A 179 3.45 -12.83 9.33
CA LYS A 179 2.38 -13.60 8.67
C LYS A 179 2.78 -15.06 8.46
N ASN A 180 4.01 -15.28 7.99
CA ASN A 180 4.53 -16.62 7.71
C ASN A 180 4.61 -17.47 8.99
N GLU A 181 5.05 -16.88 10.11
CA GLU A 181 5.02 -17.55 11.41
C GLU A 181 3.59 -17.96 11.81
N ALA A 182 2.60 -17.06 11.68
CA ALA A 182 1.21 -17.39 12.00
C ALA A 182 0.68 -18.55 11.16
N LEU A 183 0.91 -18.50 9.84
CA LEU A 183 0.44 -19.54 8.91
C LEU A 183 1.07 -20.91 9.21
N ILE A 184 2.37 -20.96 9.52
CA ILE A 184 3.06 -22.21 9.91
C ILE A 184 2.44 -22.82 11.18
N ASN A 185 1.95 -21.97 12.09
CA ASN A 185 1.30 -22.39 13.32
C ASN A 185 -0.22 -22.65 13.15
N GLY A 186 -0.75 -22.63 11.93
CA GLY A 186 -2.16 -22.91 11.64
C GLY A 186 -3.10 -21.77 12.02
N LEU A 187 -2.59 -20.53 12.06
CA LEU A 187 -3.35 -19.32 12.38
C LEU A 187 -3.50 -18.43 11.14
N ASP A 188 -4.45 -17.51 11.18
CA ASP A 188 -4.81 -16.69 10.04
C ASP A 188 -3.87 -15.50 9.86
N ASP A 189 -3.46 -14.84 10.95
CA ASP A 189 -2.55 -13.68 10.93
C ASP A 189 -1.82 -13.50 12.27
N ALA A 190 -1.00 -12.45 12.38
CA ALA A 190 -0.20 -12.15 13.55
C ALA A 190 -0.44 -10.73 14.08
N ILE A 191 -0.22 -10.57 15.38
CA ILE A 191 -0.13 -9.32 16.12
C ILE A 191 1.35 -9.04 16.40
N ALA A 192 1.81 -7.86 16.02
CA ALA A 192 3.13 -7.34 16.33
C ALA A 192 3.15 -6.68 17.70
N LEU A 193 4.24 -6.88 18.45
CA LEU A 193 4.57 -6.05 19.60
C LEU A 193 5.64 -5.01 19.24
N ASP A 194 5.62 -3.88 19.95
CA ASP A 194 6.74 -2.94 19.96
C ASP A 194 7.93 -3.48 20.78
N HIS A 195 9.03 -2.74 20.79
CA HIS A 195 10.25 -3.10 21.53
C HIS A 195 10.09 -3.09 23.06
N ASN A 196 8.99 -2.53 23.58
CA ASN A 196 8.65 -2.51 25.00
C ASN A 196 7.62 -3.59 25.37
N GLY A 197 7.15 -4.38 24.40
CA GLY A 197 6.16 -5.44 24.59
C GLY A 197 4.70 -4.97 24.54
N HIS A 198 4.42 -3.75 24.07
CA HIS A 198 3.05 -3.29 23.84
C HIS A 198 2.52 -3.78 22.49
N VAL A 199 1.22 -4.03 22.40
CA VAL A 199 0.54 -4.33 21.13
C VAL A 199 0.61 -3.12 20.20
N ALA A 200 1.06 -3.33 18.97
CA ALA A 200 1.22 -2.28 17.95
C ALA A 200 0.18 -2.41 16.82
N GLU A 201 0.31 -3.43 15.98
CA GLU A 201 -0.50 -3.61 14.77
C GLU A 201 -0.59 -5.10 14.39
N GLY A 202 -1.48 -5.44 13.45
CA GLY A 202 -1.39 -6.68 12.68
C GLY A 202 -0.49 -6.51 11.46
N THR A 203 -0.32 -7.58 10.66
CA THR A 203 0.62 -7.55 9.51
C THR A 203 0.23 -6.54 8.42
N VAL A 204 -1.05 -6.21 8.30
CA VAL A 204 -1.60 -5.28 7.30
C VAL A 204 -2.70 -4.35 7.85
N ALA A 205 -2.91 -4.30 9.16
CA ALA A 205 -4.04 -3.61 9.78
C ALA A 205 -3.70 -3.04 11.17
N ASN A 206 -4.29 -1.89 11.50
CA ASN A 206 -4.33 -1.41 12.88
C ASN A 206 -5.30 -2.27 13.72
N LEU A 207 -5.09 -2.29 15.05
CA LEU A 207 -5.88 -3.11 15.98
C LEU A 207 -6.76 -2.25 16.87
N PHE A 208 -8.00 -2.69 17.07
CA PHE A 208 -8.94 -2.08 18.01
C PHE A 208 -9.47 -3.16 18.95
N ILE A 209 -9.65 -2.82 20.22
CA ILE A 209 -10.34 -3.67 21.21
C ILE A 209 -11.54 -2.93 21.79
N VAL A 210 -12.56 -3.69 22.17
CA VAL A 210 -13.69 -3.19 22.95
C VAL A 210 -13.67 -3.85 24.32
N ARG A 211 -13.54 -3.04 25.38
CA ARG A 211 -13.55 -3.51 26.76
C ARG A 211 -14.47 -2.62 27.60
N ASP A 212 -15.39 -3.25 28.33
CA ASP A 212 -16.37 -2.54 29.18
C ASP A 212 -17.14 -1.43 28.41
N GLY A 213 -17.51 -1.73 27.15
CA GLY A 213 -18.20 -0.80 26.26
C GLY A 213 -17.35 0.35 25.71
N LYS A 214 -16.03 0.35 25.94
CA LYS A 214 -15.09 1.38 25.47
C LYS A 214 -14.18 0.84 24.38
N LEU A 215 -14.02 1.62 23.33
CA LEU A 215 -13.08 1.35 22.24
C LEU A 215 -11.68 1.83 22.62
N ALA A 216 -10.67 1.00 22.39
CA ALA A 216 -9.26 1.35 22.56
C ALA A 216 -8.44 0.87 21.35
N THR A 217 -7.36 1.58 21.04
CA THR A 217 -6.39 1.28 19.99
C THR A 217 -4.99 1.68 20.48
N PRO A 218 -3.92 1.03 19.99
CA PRO A 218 -2.55 1.47 20.26
C PRO A 218 -2.32 2.95 19.94
N ASP A 219 -1.39 3.57 20.68
CA ASP A 219 -1.04 4.97 20.49
C ASP A 219 -0.14 5.16 19.26
N THR A 220 -0.18 6.35 18.65
CA THR A 220 0.66 6.71 17.49
C THR A 220 2.18 6.75 17.76
N SER A 221 2.60 6.54 19.00
CA SER A 221 4.00 6.33 19.40
C SER A 221 4.40 4.85 19.39
N THR A 222 3.43 3.94 19.41
CA THR A 222 3.62 2.48 19.34
C THR A 222 3.30 1.91 17.95
N ASP A 223 2.57 2.66 17.13
CA ASP A 223 2.18 2.36 15.74
C ASP A 223 2.97 3.18 14.70
#